data_AF-A0A357B5A5-F1
#
_entry.id   AF-A0A357B5A5-F1
#
_cell.length_a   1.000
_cell.length_b   1.000
_cell.length_c   1.000
_cell.angle_alpha   90.00
_cell.angle_beta   90.00
_cell.angle_gamma   90.00
#
_symmetry.space_group_name_H-M   'P 1'
#
loop_
_entity.id
_entity.type
_entity.pdbx_description
1 polymer ?
#
loop_
_entity_poly.entity_id
_entity_poly.type
_entity_poly.pdbx_seq_one_letter_code
_entity_poly.pdbx_strand_id
1 'polypeptide(L)'
;MKSLNIDIETYSSVNLAKSGVYRYVEAPDFEILLFGYSVDGGAVQVIDLACGEKIPTDILGALTDESVTKWAFNAGFERVCLSRYIGLPTGEYIAP
;
A
#
# COMPACT_ATOMS: atom_id res chain seq x y z
N MET A 1 -14.05 -10.91 -3.06
CA MET A 1 -12.65 -11.11 -2.65
C MET A 1 -12.63 -11.59 -1.21
N LYS A 2 -11.86 -12.62 -0.86
CA LYS A 2 -11.65 -13.04 0.54
C LYS A 2 -10.27 -12.64 1.05
N SER A 3 -9.26 -12.69 0.18
CA SER A 3 -7.88 -12.37 0.50
C SER A 3 -7.22 -11.56 -0.61
N LEU A 4 -6.35 -10.64 -0.20
CA LEU A 4 -5.55 -9.80 -1.09
C LEU A 4 -4.09 -9.87 -0.64
N ASN A 5 -3.23 -10.50 -1.45
CA ASN A 5 -1.79 -10.46 -1.25
C ASN A 5 -1.27 -9.18 -1.89
N ILE A 6 -0.43 -8.43 -1.16
CA ILE A 6 0.03 -7.10 -1.55
C ILE A 6 1.54 -7.02 -1.39
N ASP A 7 2.18 -6.36 -2.34
CA ASP A 7 3.55 -5.90 -2.27
C ASP A 7 3.67 -4.55 -2.97
N ILE A 8 4.51 -3.64 -2.48
CA ILE A 8 4.64 -2.28 -3.03
C ILE A 8 6.10 -1.84 -3.13
N GLU A 9 6.37 -1.07 -4.17
CA GLU A 9 7.64 -0.37 -4.31
C GLU A 9 7.41 1.12 -4.10
N THR A 10 8.29 1.78 -3.33
CA THR A 10 8.06 3.15 -2.87
C THR A 10 9.29 4.02 -3.02
N TYR A 11 9.06 5.32 -3.11
CA TYR A 11 10.08 6.36 -3.06
C TYR A 11 9.78 7.34 -1.92
N SER A 12 10.84 7.87 -1.31
CA SER A 12 10.82 8.98 -0.36
C SER A 12 12.23 9.55 -0.25
N SER A 13 12.37 10.87 -0.10
CA SER A 13 13.65 11.48 0.26
C SER A 13 14.14 11.08 1.67
N VAL A 14 13.25 10.57 2.52
CA VAL A 14 13.59 10.14 3.88
C VAL A 14 14.21 8.74 3.86
N ASN A 15 15.32 8.57 4.57
CA ASN A 15 15.93 7.25 4.72
C ASN A 15 15.10 6.37 5.66
N LEU A 16 14.48 5.32 5.11
CA LEU A 16 13.63 4.36 5.82
C LEU A 16 14.36 3.70 7.00
N ALA A 17 15.57 3.19 6.78
CA ALA A 17 16.33 2.45 7.79
C ALA A 17 16.70 3.31 9.02
N LYS A 18 16.85 4.63 8.83
CA LYS A 18 17.18 5.58 9.91
C LYS A 18 15.95 6.17 10.59
N SER A 19 14.82 6.23 9.89
CA SER A 19 13.66 7.05 10.31
C SER A 19 12.42 6.23 10.67
N GLY A 20 12.34 4.98 10.22
CA GLY A 20 11.14 4.16 10.30
C GLY A 20 10.06 4.60 9.31
N VAL A 21 9.04 3.75 9.13
CA VAL A 21 8.01 3.93 8.09
C VAL A 21 7.13 5.16 8.30
N TYR A 22 6.82 5.53 9.54
CA TYR A 22 5.92 6.67 9.81
C TYR A 22 6.49 7.98 9.28
N ARG A 23 7.75 8.30 9.60
CA ARG A 23 8.42 9.48 9.04
C ARG A 23 8.72 9.35 7.55
N TYR A 24 8.92 8.12 7.06
CA TYR A 24 9.18 7.84 5.65
C TYR A 24 8.00 8.26 4.76
N VAL A 25 6.76 7.95 5.17
CA VAL A 25 5.53 8.29 4.40
C VAL A 25 5.08 9.75 4.55
N GLU A 26 5.65 10.48 5.51
CA GLU A 26 5.36 11.90 5.73
C GLU A 26 6.18 12.83 4.81
N ALA A 27 7.16 12.30 4.08
CA ALA A 27 7.94 13.10 3.15
C ALA A 27 7.02 13.70 2.06
N PRO A 28 7.19 14.99 1.69
CA PRO A 28 6.37 15.62 0.66
C PRO A 28 6.46 14.94 -0.72
N ASP A 29 7.55 14.20 -0.95
CA ASP A 29 7.86 13.44 -2.16
C ASP A 29 7.68 11.93 -1.96
N PHE A 30 6.97 11.50 -0.91
CA PHE A 30 6.63 10.09 -0.76
C PHE A 30 5.64 9.66 -1.85
N GLU A 31 5.99 8.60 -2.57
CA GLU A 31 5.17 8.02 -3.64
C GLU A 31 5.23 6.49 -3.61
N ILE A 32 4.10 5.84 -3.94
CA ILE A 32 4.08 4.43 -4.31
C ILE A 32 4.31 4.35 -5.82
N LEU A 33 5.37 3.65 -6.22
CA LEU A 33 5.81 3.52 -7.61
C LEU A 33 5.12 2.34 -8.31
N LEU A 34 5.13 1.17 -7.66
CA LEU A 34 4.52 -0.05 -8.16
C LEU A 34 3.59 -0.63 -7.09
N PHE A 35 2.46 -1.17 -7.54
CA PHE A 35 1.53 -1.90 -6.68
C PHE A 35 1.30 -3.30 -7.25
N GLY A 36 1.88 -4.30 -6.59
CA GLY A 36 1.69 -5.71 -6.90
C GLY A 36 0.56 -6.28 -6.04
N TYR A 37 -0.35 -7.04 -6.67
CA TYR A 37 -1.40 -7.73 -5.92
C TYR A 37 -1.81 -9.08 -6.52
N SER A 38 -2.32 -9.96 -5.66
CA SER A 38 -3.00 -11.19 -6.07
C SER A 38 -4.29 -11.37 -5.27
N VAL A 39 -5.40 -11.51 -5.98
CA VAL A 39 -6.74 -11.74 -5.43
C VAL A 39 -6.95 -13.24 -5.25
N ASP A 40 -7.27 -13.66 -4.03
CA ASP A 40 -7.69 -15.05 -3.73
C ASP A 40 -6.72 -16.13 -4.24
N GLY A 41 -5.41 -15.85 -4.22
CA GLY A 41 -4.36 -16.76 -4.69
C GLY A 41 -4.27 -16.88 -6.22
N GLY A 42 -4.95 -15.99 -6.95
CA GLY A 42 -4.93 -15.93 -8.40
C GLY A 42 -3.65 -15.34 -8.98
N ALA A 43 -3.67 -15.06 -10.29
CA ALA A 43 -2.53 -14.48 -11.00
C ALA A 43 -2.14 -13.11 -10.43
N VAL A 44 -0.84 -12.91 -10.25
CA VAL A 44 -0.29 -11.61 -9.81
C VAL A 44 -0.53 -10.57 -10.89
N GLN A 45 -1.01 -9.41 -10.48
CA GLN A 45 -1.10 -8.20 -11.28
C GLN A 45 -0.11 -7.18 -10.73
N VAL A 46 0.50 -6.39 -11.59
CA VAL A 46 1.38 -5.28 -11.21
C VAL A 46 0.85 -4.03 -11.88
N ILE A 47 0.66 -2.99 -11.09
CA ILE A 47 0.20 -1.67 -11.54
C ILE A 47 1.39 -0.71 -11.45
N ASP A 48 1.73 -0.08 -12.57
CA ASP A 48 2.79 0.93 -12.67
C ASP A 48 2.23 2.34 -12.42
N LEU A 49 2.15 2.69 -11.13
CA LEU A 49 1.64 3.99 -10.68
C LEU A 49 2.55 5.14 -11.11
N ALA A 50 3.86 4.91 -11.19
CA ALA A 50 4.83 5.88 -11.68
C ALA A 50 4.61 6.23 -13.17
N CYS A 51 4.10 5.29 -13.97
CA CYS A 51 3.68 5.52 -15.36
C CYS A 51 2.22 5.97 -15.50
N GLY A 52 1.52 6.25 -14.39
CA GLY A 52 0.16 6.78 -14.39
C GLY A 52 -0.95 5.73 -14.54
N GLU A 53 -0.64 4.45 -14.39
CA GLU A 53 -1.67 3.42 -14.23
C GLU A 53 -2.46 3.65 -12.94
N LYS A 54 -3.64 3.04 -12.83
CA LYS A 54 -4.55 3.25 -11.70
C LYS A 54 -4.91 1.93 -11.06
N ILE A 55 -4.89 1.91 -9.74
CA ILE A 55 -5.42 0.78 -8.97
C ILE A 55 -6.93 0.68 -9.26
N PRO A 56 -7.43 -0.51 -9.66
CA PRO A 56 -8.86 -0.72 -9.86
C PRO A 56 -9.68 -0.42 -8.60
N THR A 57 -10.90 0.09 -8.78
CA THR A 57 -11.74 0.58 -7.67
C THR A 57 -12.11 -0.50 -6.66
N ASP A 58 -12.32 -1.73 -7.12
CA ASP A 58 -12.59 -2.89 -6.26
C ASP A 58 -11.38 -3.26 -5.39
N ILE A 59 -10.16 -3.14 -5.93
CA ILE A 59 -8.92 -3.35 -5.18
C ILE A 59 -8.71 -2.24 -4.14
N LEU A 60 -8.97 -0.98 -4.50
CA LEU A 60 -8.94 0.14 -3.53
C LEU A 60 -9.95 -0.06 -2.40
N GLY A 61 -11.18 -0.45 -2.73
CA GLY A 61 -12.23 -0.73 -1.74
C GLY A 61 -11.83 -1.87 -0.79
N ALA A 62 -11.15 -2.89 -1.29
CA ALA A 62 -10.67 -4.01 -0.50
C ALA A 62 -9.61 -3.63 0.55
N LEU A 63 -8.86 -2.54 0.37
CA LEU A 63 -7.85 -2.09 1.34
C LEU A 63 -8.46 -1.75 2.70
N THR A 64 -9.68 -1.18 2.71
CA THR A 64 -10.39 -0.76 3.92
C THR A 64 -11.55 -1.68 4.30
N ASP A 65 -11.84 -2.70 3.50
CA ASP A 65 -12.87 -3.69 3.80
C ASP A 65 -12.37 -4.67 4.88
N GLU A 66 -13.03 -4.69 6.03
CA GLU A 66 -12.73 -5.58 7.15
C GLU A 66 -13.07 -7.06 6.86
N SER A 67 -13.92 -7.32 5.85
CA SER A 67 -14.23 -8.68 5.41
C SER A 67 -13.15 -9.30 4.51
N VAL A 68 -12.19 -8.49 4.05
CA VAL A 68 -11.05 -8.93 3.24
C VAL A 68 -9.80 -9.04 4.10
N THR A 69 -9.15 -10.21 4.08
CA THR A 69 -7.84 -10.40 4.72
C THR A 69 -6.72 -9.91 3.80
N LYS A 70 -5.92 -8.94 4.27
CA LYS A 70 -4.76 -8.43 3.54
C LYS A 70 -3.51 -9.17 4.00
N TRP A 71 -2.73 -9.69 3.05
CA TRP A 71 -1.48 -10.41 3.31
C TRP A 71 -0.31 -9.66 2.70
N ALA A 72 0.76 -9.49 3.47
CA ALA A 72 2.04 -8.96 2.99
C ALA A 72 3.16 -9.51 3.88
N PHE A 73 4.38 -9.55 3.37
CA PHE A 73 5.53 -10.09 4.12
C PHE A 73 5.91 -9.18 5.31
N ASN A 74 5.75 -7.87 5.17
CA ASN A 74 5.98 -6.90 6.23
C ASN A 74 4.75 -6.01 6.45
N ALA A 75 3.56 -6.60 6.65
CA ALA A 75 2.27 -5.91 6.61
C ALA A 75 2.18 -4.56 7.34
N GLY A 76 2.97 -4.33 8.39
CA GLY A 76 3.06 -3.00 9.02
C GLY A 76 3.56 -1.90 8.09
N PHE A 77 4.53 -2.18 7.22
CA PHE A 77 5.05 -1.27 6.21
C PHE A 77 4.00 -0.96 5.14
N GLU A 78 3.46 -1.97 4.46
CA GLU A 78 2.49 -1.77 3.38
C GLU A 78 1.24 -1.07 3.89
N ARG A 79 0.77 -1.43 5.09
CA ARG A 79 -0.38 -0.77 5.72
C ARG A 79 -0.16 0.72 5.91
N VAL A 80 1.00 1.16 6.40
CA VAL A 80 1.29 2.58 6.64
C VAL A 80 1.42 3.33 5.31
N CYS A 81 2.14 2.77 4.35
CA CYS A 81 2.29 3.34 3.01
C CYS A 81 0.95 3.48 2.28
N LEU A 82 0.11 2.44 2.29
CA LEU A 82 -1.18 2.43 1.63
C LEU A 82 -2.19 3.35 2.31
N SER A 83 -2.15 3.46 3.65
CA SER A 83 -2.95 4.43 4.39
C SER A 83 -2.69 5.86 3.89
N ARG A 84 -1.41 6.20 3.72
CA ARG A 84 -1.02 7.50 3.18
C ARG A 84 -1.47 7.67 1.73
N TYR A 85 -1.29 6.65 0.90
CA TYR A 85 -1.66 6.67 -0.52
C TYR A 85 -3.16 6.89 -0.75
N ILE A 86 -4.03 6.22 0.02
CA ILE A 86 -5.49 6.40 -0.07
C ILE A 86 -5.98 7.71 0.60
N GLY A 87 -5.07 8.52 1.13
CA GLY A 87 -5.37 9.85 1.64
C GLY A 87 -5.79 9.91 3.11
N LEU A 88 -5.51 8.87 3.92
CA LEU A 88 -5.75 8.96 5.36
C LEU A 88 -4.86 10.05 5.99
N PRO A 89 -5.37 10.77 7.02
CA PRO A 89 -4.57 11.71 7.80
C PRO A 89 -3.40 11.03 8.50
N THR A 90 -2.33 11.80 8.77
CA THR A 90 -1.23 11.32 9.63
C THR A 90 -1.76 10.90 11.00
N GLY A 91 -1.41 9.69 11.43
CA GLY A 91 -1.91 9.09 12.67
C GLY A 91 -3.13 8.18 12.50
N GLU A 92 -3.76 8.19 11.32
CA GLU A 92 -4.83 7.27 10.95
C GLU A 92 -4.32 6.24 9.94
N TYR A 93 -4.63 4.96 10.18
CA TYR A 93 -4.13 3.86 9.36
C TYR A 93 -5.24 2.84 9.09
N ILE A 94 -5.13 2.14 7.96
CA ILE A 94 -5.92 0.96 7.65
C ILE A 94 -5.88 0.01 8.86
N ALA A 95 -7.03 -0.55 9.22
CA ALA A 95 -7.13 -1.48 10.35
C ALA A 95 -6.19 -2.69 10.17
N PRO A 96 -5.52 -3.16 11.24
CA PRO A 96 -4.74 -4.40 11.22
C PRO A 96 -5.57 -5.62 10.83
#